data_AF-A0A2N5TWC6-F1
#
_entry.id   AF-A0A2N5TWC6-F1
#
_cell.length_a   1.000
_cell.length_b   1.000
_cell.length_c   1.000
_cell.angle_alpha   90.00
_cell.angle_beta   90.00
_cell.angle_gamma   90.00
#
_symmetry.space_group_name_H-M   'P 1'
#
loop_
_entity.id
_entity.type
_entity.pdbx_description
1 polymer ?
#
loop_
_entity_poly.entity_id
_entity_poly.type
_entity_poly.pdbx_seq_one_letter_code
_entity_poly.pdbx_strand_id
1 'polypeptide(L)'
;MLNECKPMLNGCKPMLNGCKPMLNGCKPMLNRCKPMLNGCKPMLNGCKPMLNGCKPMLNGCKPMLNGCKPMLNGCKPMLNGCKPMLNGCKPMLNGCKPMLNGCKPMLNGCKPMLNGCKPMLNGCKPMLNGCKPMLNGCKPMLNGCKPMLNGCKPMLNGCKPMLNGCKPMLNGCKPMLNGCKPMLNGCKPMLNGCKPMLNGCKPMLNGCKPMLNGW
;
A
#
# COMPACT_ATOMS: atom_id res chain seq x y z
N MET A 1 58.36 -5.11 42.94
CA MET A 1 56.88 -5.24 42.98
C MET A 1 56.13 -3.91 42.99
N LEU A 2 55.98 -3.16 44.10
CA LEU A 2 55.25 -1.87 44.10
C LEU A 2 55.85 -0.80 43.17
N ASN A 3 57.18 -0.75 43.05
CA ASN A 3 57.87 0.18 42.15
C ASN A 3 57.74 -0.19 40.66
N GLU A 4 57.48 -1.45 40.32
CA GLU A 4 57.28 -1.91 38.93
C GLU A 4 55.85 -1.63 38.44
N CYS A 5 54.88 -1.60 39.37
CA CYS A 5 53.50 -1.26 39.05
C CYS A 5 53.22 0.24 38.90
N LYS A 6 54.01 1.10 39.55
CA LYS A 6 53.88 2.56 39.46
C LYS A 6 53.84 3.09 38.03
N PRO A 7 54.80 2.76 37.13
CA PRO A 7 54.77 3.25 35.75
C PRO A 7 53.54 2.75 34.97
N MET A 8 53.11 1.50 35.19
CA MET A 8 51.91 0.95 34.54
C MET A 8 50.63 1.65 35.01
N LEU A 9 50.49 1.88 36.32
CA LEU A 9 49.36 2.63 36.89
C LEU A 9 49.37 4.10 36.45
N ASN A 10 50.55 4.71 36.35
CA ASN A 10 50.72 6.10 35.89
C ASN A 10 50.39 6.27 34.40
N GLY A 11 50.69 5.29 33.55
CA GLY A 11 50.27 5.30 32.14
C GLY A 11 48.76 5.07 31.97
N CYS A 12 48.14 4.29 32.86
CA CYS A 12 46.70 4.03 32.83
C CYS A 12 45.84 5.23 33.27
N LYS A 13 46.33 6.00 34.25
CA LYS A 13 45.63 7.15 34.85
C LYS A 13 45.14 8.18 33.82
N PRO A 14 45.96 8.69 32.88
CA PRO A 14 45.50 9.64 31.86
C PRO A 14 44.51 9.02 30.87
N MET A 15 44.62 7.72 30.54
CA MET A 15 43.67 7.02 29.67
C MET A 15 42.29 6.87 30.33
N LEU A 16 42.25 6.54 31.63
CA LEU A 16 41.01 6.50 32.40
C LEU A 16 40.41 7.90 32.59
N ASN A 17 41.26 8.90 32.86
CA ASN A 17 40.84 10.29 33.02
C ASN A 17 40.28 10.89 31.71
N GLY A 18 40.80 10.51 30.55
CA GLY A 18 40.25 10.92 29.25
C GLY A 18 38.94 10.20 28.90
N CYS A 19 38.76 8.94 29.30
CA CYS A 19 37.50 8.22 29.13
C CYS A 19 36.36 8.77 29.98
N LYS A 20 36.66 9.23 31.20
CA LYS A 20 35.67 9.66 32.19
C LYS A 20 34.72 10.76 31.69
N PRO A 21 35.19 11.90 31.14
CA PRO A 21 34.33 12.94 30.60
C PRO A 21 33.55 12.46 29.36
N MET A 22 34.15 11.59 28.54
CA MET A 22 33.47 11.03 27.37
C MET A 22 32.29 10.12 27.77
N LEU A 23 32.49 9.24 28.74
CA LEU A 23 31.41 8.40 29.30
C LEU A 23 30.36 9.25 30.03
N ASN A 24 30.78 10.27 30.78
CA ASN A 24 29.89 11.16 31.51
C ASN A 24 29.02 12.03 30.58
N GLY A 25 29.53 12.48 29.43
CA GLY A 25 28.72 13.19 28.44
C GLY A 25 27.78 12.26 27.68
N CYS A 26 28.15 10.98 27.50
CA CYS A 26 27.30 9.99 26.84
C CYS A 26 26.10 9.53 27.68
N LYS A 27 26.30 9.38 28.99
CA LYS A 27 25.31 8.88 29.94
C LYS A 27 23.97 9.65 29.93
N PRO A 28 23.92 10.99 30.00
CA PRO A 28 22.67 11.75 29.91
C PRO A 28 22.01 11.63 28.53
N MET A 29 22.78 11.51 27.45
CA MET A 29 22.25 11.30 26.10
C MET A 29 21.54 9.94 25.99
N LEU A 30 22.18 8.86 26.46
CA LEU A 30 21.57 7.54 26.49
C LEU A 30 20.34 7.49 27.41
N ASN A 31 20.40 8.14 28.58
CA ASN A 31 19.29 8.19 29.53
C ASN A 31 18.07 8.93 28.98
N ARG A 32 18.26 9.94 28.13
CA ARG A 32 17.17 10.65 27.44
C ARG A 32 16.61 9.86 26.26
N CYS A 33 17.44 9.11 25.53
CA CYS A 33 16.98 8.23 24.45
C CYS A 33 16.14 7.05 24.94
N LYS A 34 16.49 6.48 26.10
CA LYS A 34 15.86 5.25 26.61
C LYS A 34 14.33 5.34 26.78
N PRO A 35 13.75 6.36 27.46
CA PRO A 35 12.30 6.51 27.55
C PRO A 35 11.65 6.79 26.19
N MET A 36 12.33 7.51 25.30
CA MET A 36 11.81 7.80 23.96
C MET A 36 11.70 6.54 23.10
N LEU A 37 12.72 5.69 23.11
CA LEU A 37 12.70 4.38 22.44
C LEU A 37 11.67 3.44 23.09
N ASN A 38 11.56 3.47 24.41
CA ASN A 38 10.59 2.67 25.14
C ASN A 38 9.14 3.07 24.85
N GLY A 39 8.85 4.37 24.63
CA GLY A 39 7.52 4.82 24.23
C GLY A 39 7.18 4.53 22.76
N CYS A 40 8.18 4.49 21.87
CA CYS A 40 7.98 4.06 20.48
C CYS A 40 7.61 2.57 20.37
N LYS A 41 8.20 1.71 21.22
CA LYS A 41 8.02 0.27 21.16
C LYS A 41 6.55 -0.19 21.23
N PRO A 42 5.71 0.24 22.19
CA PRO A 42 4.28 -0.12 22.23
C PRO A 42 3.50 0.48 21.06
N MET A 43 3.85 1.68 20.58
CA MET A 43 3.20 2.30 19.42
C MET A 43 3.48 1.52 18.12
N LEU A 44 4.73 1.09 17.89
CA LEU A 44 5.08 0.23 16.76
C LEU A 44 4.44 -1.16 16.90
N ASN A 45 4.41 -1.70 18.11
CA ASN A 45 3.78 -2.99 18.39
C ASN A 45 2.27 -2.97 18.18
N GLY A 46 1.58 -1.87 18.47
CA GLY A 46 0.14 -1.74 18.20
C GLY A 46 -0.18 -1.51 16.71
N CYS A 47 0.71 -0.87 15.94
CA CYS A 47 0.57 -0.80 14.48
C CYS A 47 0.68 -2.16 13.80
N LYS A 48 1.55 -3.04 14.31
CA LYS A 48 1.86 -4.34 13.69
C LYS A 48 0.61 -5.23 13.47
N PRO A 49 -0.26 -5.51 14.47
CA PRO A 49 -1.47 -6.29 14.27
C PRO A 49 -2.48 -5.58 13.35
N MET A 50 -2.58 -4.26 13.40
CA MET A 50 -3.46 -3.48 12.52
C MET A 50 -3.02 -3.58 11.04
N LEU A 51 -1.73 -3.43 10.76
CA LEU A 51 -1.17 -3.63 9.42
C LEU A 51 -1.30 -5.09 8.95
N ASN A 52 -1.09 -6.04 9.87
CA ASN A 52 -1.23 -7.46 9.58
C ASN A 52 -2.68 -7.85 9.28
N GLY A 53 -3.68 -7.22 9.91
CA GLY A 53 -5.09 -7.47 9.59
C GLY A 53 -5.54 -6.81 8.29
N CYS A 54 -4.96 -5.66 7.90
CA CYS A 54 -5.21 -5.06 6.58
C CYS A 54 -4.71 -5.93 5.42
N LYS A 55 -3.55 -6.58 5.59
CA LYS A 55 -2.89 -7.35 4.54
C LYS A 55 -3.78 -8.45 3.91
N PRO A 56 -4.42 -9.36 4.66
CA PRO A 56 -5.32 -10.37 4.09
C PRO A 56 -6.56 -9.75 3.46
N MET A 57 -7.10 -8.66 4.01
CA MET A 57 -8.25 -7.96 3.43
C MET A 57 -7.91 -7.32 2.08
N LEU A 58 -6.76 -6.66 1.95
CA LEU A 58 -6.29 -6.13 0.67
C LEU A 58 -5.95 -7.24 -0.33
N ASN A 59 -5.35 -8.32 0.16
CA ASN A 59 -5.02 -9.48 -0.66
C ASN A 59 -6.26 -10.20 -1.19
N GLY A 60 -7.35 -10.27 -0.42
CA GLY A 60 -8.62 -10.83 -0.89
C GLY A 60 -9.37 -9.94 -1.89
N CYS A 61 -9.25 -8.60 -1.78
CA CYS A 61 -9.81 -7.68 -2.78
C CYS A 61 -9.12 -7.80 -4.15
N LYS A 62 -7.81 -8.03 -4.17
CA LYS A 62 -7.00 -8.05 -5.40
C LYS A 62 -7.49 -9.05 -6.46
N PRO A 63 -7.70 -10.36 -6.16
CA PRO A 63 -8.22 -11.31 -7.13
C PRO A 63 -9.65 -10.99 -7.56
N MET A 64 -10.49 -10.46 -6.66
CA MET A 64 -11.85 -10.06 -7.00
C MET A 64 -11.87 -8.90 -8.01
N LEU A 65 -11.08 -7.85 -7.77
CA LEU A 65 -10.93 -6.73 -8.72
C LEU A 65 -10.29 -7.19 -10.04
N ASN A 66 -9.31 -8.08 -9.97
CA ASN A 66 -8.66 -8.64 -11.14
C ASN A 66 -9.61 -9.50 -11.98
N GLY A 67 -10.56 -10.23 -11.39
CA GLY A 67 -11.56 -10.98 -12.15
C GLY A 67 -12.64 -10.09 -12.77
N CYS A 68 -13.02 -8.99 -12.12
CA CYS A 68 -13.95 -8.01 -12.68
C CYS A 68 -13.40 -7.29 -13.93
N LYS A 69 -12.10 -7.01 -13.96
CA LYS A 69 -11.48 -6.17 -15.01
C LYS A 69 -11.61 -6.78 -16.42
N PRO A 70 -11.26 -8.06 -16.67
CA PRO A 70 -11.49 -8.73 -17.94
C PRO A 70 -12.95 -8.77 -18.35
N MET A 71 -13.85 -9.01 -17.38
CA MET A 71 -15.29 -9.09 -17.65
C MET A 71 -15.85 -7.74 -18.12
N LEU A 72 -15.49 -6.65 -17.43
CA LEU A 72 -15.86 -5.29 -17.82
C LEU A 72 -15.23 -4.89 -19.18
N ASN A 73 -13.97 -5.28 -19.39
CA ASN A 73 -13.26 -5.02 -20.64
C ASN A 73 -13.85 -5.80 -21.82
N GLY A 74 -14.39 -7.00 -21.62
CA GLY A 74 -15.09 -7.77 -22.65
C GLY A 74 -16.46 -7.17 -23.00
N CYS A 75 -17.20 -6.68 -22.00
CA CYS A 75 -18.50 -6.05 -22.22
C CYS A 75 -18.41 -4.73 -22.99
N LYS A 76 -17.35 -3.94 -22.77
CA LYS A 76 -17.24 -2.57 -23.31
C LYS A 76 -17.22 -2.52 -24.85
N PRO A 77 -16.40 -3.31 -25.58
CA PRO A 77 -16.45 -3.41 -27.04
C PRO A 77 -17.80 -3.90 -27.56
N MET A 78 -18.41 -4.89 -26.89
CA MET A 78 -19.69 -5.46 -27.31
C MET A 78 -20.82 -4.43 -27.23
N LEU A 79 -20.89 -3.68 -26.12
CA LEU A 79 -21.83 -2.58 -25.93
C LEU A 79 -21.57 -1.44 -26.94
N ASN A 80 -20.30 -1.10 -27.16
CA ASN A 80 -19.91 -0.07 -28.11
C ASN A 80 -20.24 -0.45 -29.57
N GLY A 81 -20.15 -1.73 -29.94
CA GLY A 81 -20.54 -2.21 -31.28
C GLY A 81 -22.05 -2.24 -31.48
N CYS A 82 -22.82 -2.56 -30.44
CA CYS A 82 -24.29 -2.56 -30.53
C CYS A 82 -24.88 -1.14 -30.66
N LYS A 83 -24.24 -0.13 -30.05
CA LYS A 83 -24.79 1.23 -29.98
C LYS A 83 -24.97 1.90 -31.36
N PRO A 84 -23.98 1.90 -32.28
CA PRO A 84 -24.15 2.38 -33.66
C PRO A 84 -25.20 1.59 -34.45
N MET A 85 -25.24 0.27 -34.31
CA MET A 85 -26.20 -0.58 -35.02
C MET A 85 -27.64 -0.28 -34.61
N LEU A 86 -27.89 -0.13 -33.30
CA LEU A 86 -29.18 0.28 -32.75
C LEU A 86 -29.55 1.71 -33.19
N ASN A 87 -28.58 2.62 -33.16
CA ASN A 87 -28.79 4.00 -33.57
C ASN A 87 -29.07 4.14 -35.07
N GLY A 88 -28.48 3.30 -35.94
CA GLY A 88 -28.77 3.29 -37.38
C GLY A 88 -30.13 2.68 -37.71
N CYS A 89 -30.55 1.64 -36.99
CA CYS A 89 -31.87 1.03 -37.18
C CYS A 89 -33.03 1.95 -36.77
N LYS A 90 -32.83 2.81 -35.76
CA LYS A 90 -33.91 3.64 -35.18
C LYS A 90 -34.49 4.67 -36.17
N PRO A 91 -33.70 5.46 -36.92
CA PRO A 91 -34.19 6.32 -38.00
C PRO A 91 -34.86 5.56 -39.14
N MET A 92 -34.30 4.40 -39.55
CA MET A 92 -34.87 3.59 -40.63
C MET A 92 -36.26 3.04 -40.27
N LEU A 93 -36.41 2.53 -39.04
CA LEU A 93 -37.70 2.10 -38.49
C LEU A 93 -38.68 3.26 -38.36
N ASN A 94 -38.22 4.41 -37.86
CA ASN A 94 -39.04 5.61 -37.70
C ASN A 94 -39.49 6.20 -39.04
N GLY A 95 -38.68 6.13 -40.10
CA GLY A 95 -39.05 6.57 -41.45
C GLY A 95 -40.03 5.63 -42.14
N CYS A 96 -39.89 4.32 -41.95
CA CYS A 96 -40.81 3.33 -42.52
C CYS A 96 -42.21 3.37 -41.88
N LYS A 97 -42.33 3.75 -40.60
CA LYS A 97 -43.59 3.69 -39.84
C LYS A 97 -44.68 4.66 -40.35
N PRO A 98 -44.41 5.96 -40.62
CA PRO A 98 -45.34 6.88 -41.27
C PRO A 98 -45.68 6.45 -42.70
N MET A 99 -44.69 5.98 -43.48
CA MET A 99 -44.89 5.51 -44.86
C MET A 99 -45.86 4.32 -44.92
N LEU A 100 -45.70 3.34 -44.02
CA LEU A 100 -46.62 2.20 -43.89
C LEU A 100 -48.02 2.62 -43.45
N ASN A 101 -48.12 3.57 -42.51
CA ASN A 101 -49.41 4.07 -42.02
C ASN A 101 -50.17 4.86 -43.10
N GLY A 102 -49.47 5.71 -43.87
CA GLY A 102 -50.05 6.49 -44.96
C GLY A 102 -50.41 5.66 -46.19
N CYS A 103 -49.82 4.47 -46.36
CA CYS A 103 -50.11 3.58 -47.48
C CYS A 103 -51.26 2.60 -47.24
N LYS A 104 -51.69 2.38 -45.99
CA LYS A 104 -52.85 1.54 -45.64
C LYS A 104 -54.17 1.93 -46.36
N PRO A 105 -54.47 3.22 -46.61
CA PRO A 105 -55.67 3.65 -47.34
C PRO A 105 -55.58 3.58 -48.88
N MET A 106 -54.39 3.50 -49.48
CA MET A 106 -54.16 3.62 -50.95
C MET A 106 -53.33 2.45 -51.52
N LEU A 107 -53.78 1.21 -51.28
CA LEU A 107 -52.98 -0.01 -51.48
C LEU A 107 -52.32 -0.16 -52.87
N ASN A 108 -52.98 0.26 -53.96
CA ASN A 108 -52.48 0.03 -55.32
C ASN A 108 -51.38 1.02 -55.74
N GLY A 109 -51.48 2.31 -55.38
CA GLY A 109 -50.46 3.32 -55.70
C GLY A 109 -49.22 3.26 -54.81
N CYS A 110 -49.35 2.65 -53.63
CA CYS A 110 -48.30 2.57 -52.63
C CYS A 110 -47.35 1.36 -52.74
N LYS A 111 -47.58 0.44 -53.69
CA LYS A 111 -46.73 -0.75 -53.91
C LYS A 111 -45.22 -0.42 -53.99
N PRO A 112 -44.78 0.63 -54.71
CA PRO A 112 -43.38 1.03 -54.75
C PRO A 112 -42.82 1.51 -53.39
N MET A 113 -43.59 2.29 -52.63
CA MET A 113 -43.21 2.73 -51.27
C MET A 113 -43.08 1.56 -50.30
N LEU A 114 -44.06 0.64 -50.30
CA LEU A 114 -44.04 -0.59 -49.52
C LEU A 114 -42.83 -1.45 -49.87
N ASN A 115 -42.51 -1.56 -51.17
CA ASN A 115 -41.32 -2.27 -51.65
C ASN A 115 -40.01 -1.56 -51.28
N GLY A 116 -39.98 -0.24 -51.11
CA GLY A 116 -38.81 0.51 -50.64
C GLY A 116 -38.56 0.37 -49.13
N CYS A 117 -39.62 0.32 -48.31
CA CYS A 117 -39.50 0.11 -46.86
C CYS A 117 -39.07 -1.33 -46.50
N LYS A 118 -39.44 -2.32 -47.31
CA LYS A 118 -39.23 -3.76 -47.02
C LYS A 118 -37.72 -4.13 -46.93
N PRO A 119 -36.83 -3.71 -47.86
CA PRO A 119 -35.38 -3.88 -47.73
C PRO A 119 -34.79 -3.17 -46.51
N MET A 120 -35.25 -1.96 -46.18
CA MET A 120 -34.78 -1.21 -45.01
C MET A 120 -35.11 -1.93 -43.70
N LEU A 121 -36.35 -2.42 -43.56
CA LEU A 121 -36.78 -3.23 -42.41
C LEU A 121 -36.04 -4.57 -42.35
N ASN A 122 -35.85 -5.22 -43.50
CA ASN A 122 -35.11 -6.47 -43.61
C ASN A 122 -33.62 -6.30 -43.29
N GLY A 123 -33.00 -5.14 -43.58
CA GLY A 123 -31.62 -4.83 -43.21
C GLY A 123 -31.44 -4.55 -41.71
N CYS A 124 -32.44 -3.92 -41.06
CA CYS A 124 -32.40 -3.68 -39.62
C CYS A 124 -32.54 -4.96 -38.78
N LYS A 125 -33.28 -5.96 -39.29
CA LYS A 125 -33.60 -7.19 -38.54
C LYS A 125 -32.36 -8.04 -38.18
N PRO A 126 -31.42 -8.34 -39.10
CA PRO A 126 -30.14 -8.99 -38.78
C PRO A 126 -29.28 -8.18 -37.81
N MET A 127 -29.23 -6.84 -37.96
CA MET A 127 -28.45 -5.97 -37.07
C MET A 127 -28.97 -6.02 -35.63
N LEU A 128 -30.28 -5.93 -35.45
CA LEU A 128 -30.94 -6.08 -34.15
C LEU A 128 -30.76 -7.48 -33.57
N ASN A 129 -30.88 -8.51 -34.41
CA ASN A 129 -30.68 -9.89 -34.01
C ASN A 129 -29.22 -10.20 -33.63
N GLY A 130 -28.23 -9.54 -34.23
CA GLY A 130 -26.82 -9.66 -33.84
C GLY A 130 -26.50 -8.94 -32.53
N CYS A 131 -27.13 -7.80 -32.27
CA CYS A 131 -26.95 -7.06 -31.01
C CYS A 131 -27.52 -7.82 -29.79
N LYS A 132 -28.61 -8.57 -29.98
CA LYS A 132 -29.35 -9.21 -28.88
C LYS A 132 -28.52 -10.28 -28.12
N PRO A 133 -27.83 -11.23 -28.78
CA PRO A 133 -26.89 -12.15 -28.13
C PRO A 133 -25.72 -11.43 -27.45
N MET A 134 -25.19 -10.37 -28.06
CA MET A 134 -24.07 -9.62 -27.49
C MET A 134 -24.49 -8.93 -26.18
N LEU A 135 -25.63 -8.25 -26.17
CA LEU A 135 -26.18 -7.62 -24.97
C LEU A 135 -26.55 -8.66 -23.89
N ASN A 136 -27.09 -9.81 -24.31
CA ASN A 136 -27.40 -10.91 -23.41
C ASN A 136 -26.15 -11.55 -22.81
N GLY A 137 -25.04 -11.64 -23.54
CA GLY A 137 -23.75 -12.11 -23.02
C GLY A 137 -23.11 -11.15 -22.01
N CYS A 138 -23.28 -9.84 -22.22
CA CYS A 138 -22.78 -8.82 -21.28
C CYS A 138 -23.52 -8.86 -19.92
N LYS A 139 -24.81 -9.22 -19.88
CA LYS A 139 -25.62 -9.21 -18.66
C LYS A 139 -25.06 -10.13 -17.55
N PRO A 140 -24.82 -11.44 -17.79
CA PRO A 140 -24.20 -12.33 -16.81
C PRO A 140 -22.83 -11.85 -16.36
N MET A 141 -22.02 -11.30 -17.28
CA MET A 141 -20.69 -10.81 -16.95
C MET A 141 -20.75 -9.60 -16.00
N LEU A 142 -21.62 -8.62 -16.29
CA LEU A 142 -21.84 -7.47 -15.40
C LEU A 142 -22.45 -7.88 -14.05
N ASN A 143 -23.36 -8.86 -14.08
CA ASN A 143 -23.96 -9.41 -12.86
C ASN A 143 -22.94 -10.17 -12.01
N GLY A 144 -21.98 -10.89 -12.61
CA GLY A 144 -20.91 -11.56 -11.88
C GLY A 144 -19.91 -10.59 -11.24
N CYS A 145 -19.63 -9.45 -11.89
CA CYS A 145 -18.79 -8.40 -11.31
C CYS A 145 -19.40 -7.76 -10.06
N LYS A 146 -20.73 -7.67 -9.97
CA LYS A 146 -21.42 -6.92 -8.91
C LYS A 146 -21.20 -7.52 -7.50
N PRO A 147 -21.40 -8.83 -7.26
CA PRO A 147 -21.02 -9.48 -6.00
C PRO A 147 -19.53 -9.32 -5.67
N MET A 148 -18.66 -9.40 -6.68
CA MET A 148 -17.22 -9.32 -6.48
C MET A 148 -16.79 -7.92 -6.00
N LEU A 149 -17.32 -6.86 -6.63
CA LEU A 149 -17.13 -5.48 -6.20
C LEU A 149 -17.77 -5.22 -4.83
N ASN A 150 -18.95 -5.79 -4.58
CA ASN A 150 -19.64 -5.65 -3.30
C ASN A 150 -18.88 -6.33 -2.15
N GLY A 151 -18.23 -7.48 -2.37
CA GLY A 151 -17.40 -8.13 -1.36
C GLY A 151 -16.07 -7.41 -1.09
N CYS A 152 -15.52 -6.70 -2.08
CA CYS A 152 -14.35 -5.84 -1.88
C CYS A 152 -14.65 -4.63 -0.96
N LYS A 153 -15.86 -4.06 -1.05
CA LYS A 153 -16.24 -2.85 -0.30
C LYS A 153 -16.09 -2.99 1.23
N PRO A 154 -16.63 -4.02 1.92
CA PRO A 154 -16.44 -4.19 3.35
C PRO A 154 -14.99 -4.48 3.72
N MET A 155 -14.23 -5.20 2.87
CA MET A 155 -12.81 -5.48 3.10
C MET A 155 -11.95 -4.21 3.06
N LEU A 156 -12.19 -3.34 2.08
CA LEU A 156 -11.55 -2.02 2.01
C LEU A 156 -11.99 -1.10 3.16
N ASN A 157 -13.27 -1.14 3.51
CA ASN A 157 -13.81 -0.36 4.63
C ASN A 157 -13.23 -0.81 5.97
N GLY A 158 -12.99 -2.10 6.20
CA GLY A 158 -12.36 -2.59 7.42
C GLY A 158 -10.86 -2.25 7.52
N CYS A 159 -10.16 -2.15 6.39
CA CYS A 159 -8.77 -1.68 6.36
C CYS A 159 -8.64 -0.20 6.76
N LYS A 160 -9.62 0.64 6.42
CA LYS A 160 -9.53 2.09 6.59
C LYS A 160 -9.36 2.51 8.08
N PRO A 161 -10.16 2.03 9.05
CA PRO A 161 -9.93 2.27 10.47
C PRO A 161 -8.57 1.77 10.97
N MET A 162 -8.13 0.59 10.51
CA MET A 162 -6.85 0.00 10.93
C MET A 162 -5.65 0.83 10.45
N LEU A 163 -5.68 1.31 9.20
CA LEU A 163 -4.66 2.23 8.67
C LEU A 163 -4.72 3.60 9.37
N ASN A 164 -5.94 4.09 9.63
CA ASN A 164 -6.14 5.36 10.32
C ASN A 164 -5.65 5.31 11.77
N GLY A 165 -5.80 4.19 12.48
CA GLY A 165 -5.26 4.03 13.84
C GLY A 165 -3.74 3.84 13.87
N CYS A 166 -3.14 3.26 12.81
CA CYS A 166 -1.69 3.18 12.68
C CYS A 166 -1.03 4.55 12.48
N LYS A 167 -1.69 5.45 11.73
CA LYS A 167 -1.13 6.77 11.37
C LYS A 167 -0.69 7.62 12.58
N PRO A 168 -1.52 7.86 13.62
CA PRO A 168 -1.10 8.61 14.81
C PRO A 168 0.00 7.90 15.60
N MET A 169 -0.01 6.56 15.66
CA MET A 169 1.02 5.79 16.36
C MET A 169 2.39 5.88 15.67
N LEU A 170 2.43 5.82 14.34
CA LEU A 170 3.65 6.05 13.56
C LEU A 170 4.11 7.51 13.65
N ASN A 171 3.16 8.45 13.59
CA ASN A 171 3.45 9.88 13.71
C ASN A 171 4.00 10.24 15.09
N GLY A 172 3.53 9.61 16.18
CA GLY A 172 4.10 9.83 17.51
C GLY A 172 5.49 9.19 17.68
N CYS A 173 5.76 8.05 17.02
CA CYS A 173 7.10 7.47 17.04
C CYS A 173 8.15 8.33 16.31
N LYS A 174 7.77 9.01 15.23
CA LYS A 174 8.72 9.70 14.35
C LYS A 174 9.52 10.81 15.08
N PRO A 175 8.92 11.73 15.84
CA PRO A 175 9.65 12.71 16.66
C PRO A 175 10.57 12.06 17.70
N MET A 176 10.11 10.98 18.34
CA MET A 176 10.86 10.27 19.38
C MET A 176 12.12 9.60 18.81
N LEU A 177 11.99 8.93 17.66
CA LEU A 177 13.14 8.35 16.95
C LEU A 177 14.08 9.43 16.41
N ASN A 178 13.52 10.52 15.87
CA ASN A 178 14.29 11.65 15.36
C ASN A 178 15.06 12.37 16.48
N GLY A 179 14.50 12.50 17.68
CA GLY A 179 15.20 13.05 18.84
C GLY A 179 16.29 12.13 19.37
N CYS A 180 16.09 10.81 19.32
CA CYS A 180 17.09 9.83 19.73
C CYS A 180 18.30 9.76 18.79
N LYS A 181 18.09 9.90 17.48
CA LYS A 181 19.11 9.75 16.44
C LYS A 181 20.37 10.64 16.65
N PRO A 182 20.26 11.97 16.81
CA PRO A 182 21.43 12.82 17.05
C PRO A 182 22.11 12.50 18.39
N MET A 183 21.35 12.09 19.40
CA MET A 183 21.89 11.74 20.72
C MET A 183 22.71 10.44 20.69
N LEU A 184 22.23 9.43 19.97
CA LEU A 184 22.98 8.19 19.73
C LEU A 184 24.21 8.45 18.84
N ASN A 185 24.06 9.29 17.81
CA ASN A 185 25.15 9.67 16.92
C ASN A 185 26.25 10.46 17.65
N GLY A 186 25.90 11.37 18.56
CA GLY A 186 26.87 12.08 19.40
C GLY A 186 27.58 11.15 20.38
N CYS A 187 26.88 10.14 20.88
CA CYS A 187 27.46 9.15 21.78
C CYS A 187 28.46 8.20 21.13
N LYS A 188 28.24 7.86 19.85
CA LYS A 188 29.00 6.83 19.15
C LYS A 188 30.51 7.17 19.05
N PRO A 189 30.95 8.38 18.65
CA PRO A 189 32.36 8.78 18.70
C PRO A 189 32.95 8.74 20.12
N MET A 190 32.19 9.16 21.13
CA MET A 190 32.65 9.20 22.52
C MET A 190 32.92 7.78 23.06
N LEU A 191 32.03 6.83 22.78
CA LEU A 191 32.22 5.43 23.14
C LEU A 191 33.36 4.78 22.33
N ASN A 192 33.46 5.10 21.05
CA ASN A 192 34.52 4.61 20.18
C ASN A 192 35.90 5.12 20.60
N GLY A 193 36.02 6.35 21.08
CA GLY A 193 37.27 6.89 21.62
C GLY A 193 37.64 6.31 22.99
N CYS A 194 36.66 6.02 23.84
CA CYS A 194 36.90 5.34 25.13
C CYS A 194 37.38 3.90 24.97
N LYS A 195 36.90 3.19 23.95
CA LYS A 195 37.17 1.76 23.77
C LYS A 195 38.67 1.41 23.67
N PRO A 196 39.49 2.04 22.82
CA PRO A 196 40.94 1.78 22.78
C PRO A 196 41.66 2.22 24.06
N MET A 197 41.21 3.31 24.71
CA MET A 197 41.80 3.77 25.98
C MET A 197 41.56 2.76 27.11
N LEU A 198 40.35 2.21 27.23
CA LEU A 198 40.04 1.14 28.19
C LEU A 198 40.76 -0.16 27.85
N ASN A 199 40.84 -0.51 26.56
CA ASN A 199 41.54 -1.70 26.11
C ASN A 199 43.05 -1.64 26.34
N GLY A 200 43.67 -0.47 26.18
CA GLY A 200 45.09 -0.26 26.52
C GLY A 200 45.34 -0.32 28.03
N CYS A 201 44.39 0.15 28.83
CA CYS A 201 44.49 0.10 30.28
C CYS A 201 44.32 -1.31 30.89
N LYS A 202 43.48 -2.15 30.27
CA LYS A 202 43.13 -3.48 30.76
C LYS A 202 44.34 -4.41 31.00
N PRO A 203 45.29 -4.61 30.07
CA PRO A 203 46.48 -5.43 30.32
C PRO A 203 47.40 -4.82 31.37
N MET A 204 47.47 -3.48 31.47
CA MET A 204 48.31 -2.80 32.46
C MET A 204 47.81 -3.03 33.89
N LEU A 205 46.49 -2.93 34.09
CA LEU A 205 45.84 -3.22 35.37
C LEU A 205 45.90 -4.73 35.71
N ASN A 206 45.71 -5.59 34.72
CA ASN A 206 45.78 -7.04 34.93
C ASN A 206 47.19 -7.52 35.27
N GLY A 207 48.23 -6.94 34.68
CA GLY A 207 49.63 -7.21 35.03
C GLY A 207 49.98 -6.77 36.45
N CYS A 208 49.37 -5.67 36.92
CA CYS A 208 49.57 -5.18 38.29
C CYS A 208 48.81 -5.93 39.38
N LYS A 209 47.68 -6.54 39.05
CA LYS A 209 46.81 -7.24 39.99
C LYS A 209 47.51 -8.36 40.79
N PRO A 210 48.27 -9.29 40.18
CA PRO A 210 49.01 -10.31 40.93
C PRO A 210 50.21 -9.74 41.72
N MET A 211 50.83 -8.64 41.27
CA MET A 211 51.96 -8.00 41.98
C MET A 211 51.52 -7.22 43.24
N LEU A 212 50.25 -6.82 43.29
CA LEU A 212 49.63 -6.16 44.44
C LEU A 212 48.98 -7.15 45.42
N ASN A 213 48.46 -8.27 44.92
CA ASN A 213 47.81 -9.32 45.72
C ASN A 213 48.79 -10.43 46.19
N GLY A 214 50.07 -10.35 45.82
CA GLY A 214 51.12 -11.28 46.24
C GLY A 214 51.71 -11.01 47.62
N TRP A 215 50.92 -10.39 48.52
CA TRP A 215 51.14 -10.41 49.96
C TRP A 215 50.25 -11.51 50.55
#